data_AF-A0A496Q9Y1-F1
#
_entry.id   AF-A0A496Q9Y1-F1
#
_cell.length_a   1.000
_cell.length_b   1.000
_cell.length_c   1.000
_cell.angle_alpha   90.00
_cell.angle_beta   90.00
_cell.angle_gamma   90.00
#
_symmetry.space_group_name_H-M   'P 1'
#
loop_
_entity.id
_entity.type
_entity.pdbx_description
1 polymer ?
#
loop_
_entity_poly.entity_id
_entity_poly.type
_entity_poly.pdbx_seq_one_letter_code
_entity_poly.pdbx_strand_id
1 'polypeptide(L)' 'MEFEKALEELEKIVEKLESSQTDLETSIEMFKRGVELYKYCKRKLDEASLKVRDVLKEMEEVESDDDRTSQG' A
#
# COMPACT_ATOMS: atom_id res chain seq x y z
N MET A 1 4.92 -8.71 -9.32
CA MET A 1 4.27 -9.32 -8.14
C MET A 1 3.05 -8.48 -7.83
N GLU A 2 1.88 -9.08 -7.70
CA GLU A 2 0.66 -8.34 -7.36
C GLU A 2 0.66 -7.92 -5.88
N PHE A 3 -0.02 -6.83 -5.55
CA PHE A 3 -0.12 -6.33 -4.17
C PHE A 3 -0.68 -7.40 -3.22
N GLU A 4 -1.79 -8.04 -3.60
CA GLU A 4 -2.46 -9.08 -2.82
C GLU A 4 -1.53 -10.25 -2.52
N LYS A 5 -0.75 -10.68 -3.52
CA LYS A 5 0.23 -11.77 -3.35
C LYS A 5 1.37 -11.39 -2.39
N ALA A 6 1.85 -10.14 -2.47
CA ALA A 6 2.90 -9.65 -1.58
C ALA A 6 2.39 -9.54 -0.13
N LEU A 7 1.13 -9.12 0.05
CA LEU A 7 0.48 -9.04 1.35
C LEU A 7 0.26 -10.43 1.95
N GLU A 8 -0.26 -11.38 1.17
CA GLU A 8 -0.46 -12.76 1.60
C GLU A 8 0.86 -13.45 2.00
N GLU A 9 1.93 -13.20 1.24
CA GLU A 9 3.27 -13.72 1.58
C GLU A 9 3.78 -13.11 2.89
N LEU A 10 3.57 -11.81 3.10
CA LEU A 10 3.96 -11.12 4.32
C LEU A 10 3.21 -11.65 5.55
N GLU A 11 1.90 -11.85 5.43
CA GLU A 11 1.06 -12.44 6.50
C GLU A 11 1.56 -13.83 6.90
N LYS A 12 1.86 -14.68 5.92
CA LYS A 12 2.43 -16.02 6.14
C LYS A 12 3.79 -15.98 6.82
N ILE A 13 4.63 -14.98 6.50
CA ILE A 13 5.92 -14.80 7.16
C ILE A 13 5.72 -14.40 8.63
N VAL A 14 4.82 -13.46 8.91
CA VAL A 14 4.51 -13.03 10.29
C VAL A 14 4.00 -14.22 11.10
N GLU A 15 3.04 -14.97 10.58
CA GLU A 15 2.49 -16.17 11.24
C GLU A 15 3.58 -17.20 11.58
N LYS A 16 4.52 -17.44 10.67
CA LYS A 16 5.64 -18.37 10.89
C LYS A 16 6.66 -17.85 11.89
N LEU A 17 6.95 -16.55 11.90
CA LEU A 17 7.85 -15.93 12.89
C LEU A 17 7.25 -15.94 14.30
N GLU A 18 5.93 -15.85 14.43
CA GLU A 18 5.23 -15.99 15.71
C GLU A 18 5.18 -17.45 16.19
N SER A 19 5.30 -18.41 15.27
CA SER A 19 5.40 -19.82 15.61
C SER A 19 6.78 -20.14 16.22
N SER A 20 6.80 -20.85 17.35
CA SER A 20 8.01 -21.19 18.10
C SER A 20 8.85 -22.34 17.49
N GLN A 21 8.66 -22.64 16.20
CA GLN A 21 9.29 -23.78 15.51
C GLN A 21 10.35 -23.38 14.48
N THR A 22 10.68 -22.09 14.38
CA THR A 22 11.64 -21.59 13.39
C THR A 22 13.04 -21.44 14.01
N ASP A 23 14.07 -21.99 13.36
CA ASP A 23 15.45 -21.76 13.80
C ASP A 23 15.89 -20.30 13.55
N LEU A 24 17.00 -19.90 14.17
CA LEU A 24 17.47 -18.51 14.14
C LEU A 24 17.82 -18.03 12.73
N GLU A 25 18.48 -18.85 11.91
CA GLU A 25 18.92 -18.44 10.57
C GLU A 25 17.71 -18.25 9.67
N THR A 26 16.79 -19.22 9.67
CA THR A 26 15.52 -19.13 8.95
C THR A 26 14.70 -17.90 9.40
N SER A 27 14.70 -17.60 10.70
CA SER A 27 14.01 -16.42 11.24
C SER A 27 14.59 -15.10 10.71
N ILE A 28 15.92 -15.03 10.58
CA ILE A 28 16.61 -13.85 10.02
C ILE A 28 16.28 -13.68 8.54
N GLU A 29 16.27 -14.77 7.77
CA GLU A 29 15.89 -14.73 6.34
C GLU A 29 14.44 -14.31 6.15
N MET A 30 13.52 -14.90 6.92
CA MET A 30 12.11 -14.54 6.93
C MET A 30 11.90 -13.06 7.28
N PHE A 31 12.60 -12.55 8.29
CA PHE A 31 12.51 -11.15 8.68
C PHE A 31 12.98 -10.22 7.55
N LYS A 32 14.13 -10.51 6.91
CA LYS A 32 14.61 -9.73 5.75
C LYS A 32 13.57 -9.71 4.63
N ARG A 33 13.03 -10.87 4.29
CA ARG A 33 11.98 -10.99 3.27
C ARG A 33 10.72 -10.21 3.65
N GLY A 34 10.29 -10.30 4.91
CA GLY A 34 9.15 -9.55 5.43
C GLY A 34 9.35 -8.04 5.31
N VAL A 35 10.54 -7.53 5.60
CA VAL A 35 10.87 -6.10 5.43
C VAL A 35 10.81 -5.67 3.96
N GLU A 36 11.27 -6.50 3.03
CA GLU A 36 11.16 -6.21 1.59
C GLU A 36 9.71 -6.14 1.13
N LEU A 37 8.89 -7.11 1.54
CA LEU A 37 7.45 -7.15 1.22
C LEU A 37 6.72 -5.96 1.83
N TYR A 38 7.00 -5.62 3.10
CA TYR A 38 6.45 -4.43 3.74
C TYR A 38 6.75 -3.16 2.95
N LYS A 39 8.01 -2.94 2.56
CA LYS A 39 8.41 -1.77 1.75
C LYS A 39 7.68 -1.74 0.41
N TYR A 40 7.53 -2.90 -0.22
CA TYR A 40 6.78 -3.03 -1.46
C TYR A 40 5.30 -2.63 -1.30
N CYS A 41 4.61 -3.22 -0.31
CA CYS A 41 3.20 -2.94 -0.02
C CYS A 41 2.99 -1.47 0.34
N LYS A 42 3.85 -0.90 1.19
CA LYS A 42 3.79 0.51 1.59
C LYS A 42 3.89 1.44 0.38
N ARG A 43 4.87 1.21 -0.50
CA ARG A 43 5.02 2.00 -1.74
C ARG A 43 3.78 1.90 -2.63
N LYS A 44 3.19 0.72 -2.77
CA LYS A 44 1.96 0.55 -3.58
C LYS A 44 0.77 1.29 -3.00
N LEU A 45 0.60 1.28 -1.68
CA LEU A 45 -0.44 2.05 -1.00
C LEU A 45 -0.22 3.56 -1.15
N ASP A 46 1.03 4.03 -1.06
CA ASP A 46 1.36 5.44 -1.24
C ASP A 46 1.07 5.89 -2.68
N GLU A 47 1.45 5.08 -3.69
CA GLU A 47 1.10 5.32 -5.10
C GLU A 47 -0.42 5.38 -5.32
N ALA A 48 -1.18 4.48 -4.71
CA ALA A 48 -2.64 4.47 -4.80
C ALA A 48 -3.26 5.71 -4.14
N SER A 49 -2.75 6.10 -2.96
CA SER A 49 -3.21 7.27 -2.22
C SER A 49 -3.00 8.58 -2.99
N LEU A 50 -1.88 8.69 -3.71
CA LEU A 50 -1.61 9.83 -4.60
C LEU A 50 -2.65 9.92 -5.71
N LYS A 51 -2.93 8.81 -6.40
CA LYS A 51 -3.93 8.77 -7.47
C LYS A 51 -5.32 9.17 -6.99
N VAL A 52 -5.72 8.68 -5.81
CA VAL A 52 -7.00 9.07 -5.20
C VAL A 52 -7.05 10.57 -4.94
N ARG A 53 -5.96 11.15 -4.43
CA ARG A 53 -5.87 12.59 -4.18
C ARG A 53 -5.97 13.41 -5.48
N ASP A 54 -5.33 12.95 -6.54
CA ASP A 54 -5.36 13.64 -7.83
C ASP A 54 -6.78 13.66 -8.40
N VAL A 55 -7.49 12.51 -8.36
CA VAL A 55 -8.90 12.43 -8.77
C VAL A 55 -9.80 13.36 -7.92
N LEU A 56 -9.59 13.41 -6.60
CA LEU A 56 -10.37 14.30 -5.74
C LEU A 56 -10.16 15.79 -6.08
N LYS A 57 -8.92 16.19 -6.41
CA LYS A 57 -8.63 17.57 -6.84
C LYS A 57 -9.30 17.90 -8.17
N GLU A 58 -9.23 16.99 -9.14
CA GLU A 58 -9.91 17.17 -10.43
C GLU A 58 -11.43 17.37 -10.22
N MET A 59 -12.03 16.65 -9.27
CA MET A 59 -13.46 16.83 -8.93
C MET A 59 -13.75 18.20 -8.29
N GLU A 60 -12.91 18.68 -7.36
CA GLU A 60 -13.05 20.00 -6.73
C GLU A 60 -12.90 21.15 -7.74
N GLU A 61 -11.98 21.02 -8.70
CA GLU A 61 -11.76 22.04 -9.75
C GLU A 61 -12.98 22.15 -10.67
N VAL A 62 -13.61 21.03 -11.03
CA VAL A 62 -14.82 20.99 -11.88
C VAL A 62 -16.03 21.64 -11.19
N GLU A 63 -16.19 21.51 -9.88
CA GLU A 63 -17.28 22.18 -9.14
C GLU A 63 -17.09 23.70 -9.04
N SER A 64 -15.85 24.18 -9.07
CA SER A 64 -15.52 25.61 -8.92
C SER A 64 -15.73 26.46 -10.19
N ASP A 65 -15.90 25.82 -11.36
CA ASP A 65 -16.12 26.51 -12.63
C ASP A 65 -17.62 26.71 -12.98
N ASP A 66 -18.55 26.02 -12.31
CA ASP A 66 -20.00 26.14 -12.56
C ASP A 66 -20.64 27.38 -11.88
N ASP A 67 -19.95 28.01 -10.92
CA ASP A 67 -20.46 29.20 -10.21
C ASP A 67 -20.16 30.53 -10.96
N ARG A 68 -19.37 30.50 -12.05
CA ARG A 68 -19.02 31.70 -12.86
C ARG A 68 -19.93 31.97 -14.05
N THR A 69 -20.82 31.04 -14.42
CA THR A 69 -21.71 31.15 -15.59
C THR A 69 -23.13 31.65 -15.26
N SER A 70 -23.50 31.76 -13.98
CA SER A 70 -24.83 32.25 -13.54
C SER A 70 -24.91 33.76 -13.26
N GLN A 71 -23.82 34.52 -13.40
CA GLN A 71 -23.84 35.99 -13.36
C GLN A 71 -23.43 36.58 -14.72
N GLY A 72 -24.31 36.46 -15.71
CA GLY A 72 -24.21 37.10 -17.02
C GLY A 72 -25.57 37.59 -17.49
#